data_AF-A0AAJ0V2E4-F1
#
_entry.id   AF-A0AAJ0V2E4-F1
#
_cell.length_a   1.000
_cell.length_b   1.000
_cell.length_c   1.000
_cell.angle_alpha   90.00
_cell.angle_beta   90.00
_cell.angle_gamma   90.00
#
_symmetry.space_group_name_H-M   'P 1'
#
loop_
_entity.id
_entity.type
_entity.pdbx_description
1 polymer ?
#
loop_
_entity_poly.entity_id
_entity_poly.type
_entity_poly.pdbx_seq_one_letter_code
_entity_poly.pdbx_strand_id
1 'polypeptide(L)'
;MAKYDRELAARLEKQLRDYRVDGQPLPGVASPAALTTLVEQMVESVHRVDFVKRIRDKKDKISERRTDPKDDMFEPIRAAVWHMEHGNIDEAFWIVFLFVTCGRNLKTGYGLLRMVYGAFKDQFVWTWEHYNSEKDGFTLWLHDRLPAIEKEKARFKFGNHRQYESISQLDNVLRSYAGWVGPERSHVTMIESMKAVVGNDPRMLFAHLYKTMNAVERFGRLGRVHTNEGLRRSGQS
;
A
#
# COMPACT_ATOMS: atom_id res chain seq x y z
N MET A 1 1.89 5.50 -24.46
CA MET A 1 0.49 5.28 -24.01
C MET A 1 -0.26 4.46 -25.03
N ALA A 2 -1.01 3.43 -24.59
CA ALA A 2 -1.86 2.64 -25.48
C ALA A 2 -3.02 3.50 -26.02
N LYS A 3 -3.73 3.04 -27.06
CA LYS A 3 -4.88 3.77 -27.64
C LYS A 3 -5.97 4.04 -26.60
N TYR A 4 -6.31 3.02 -25.81
CA TYR A 4 -7.27 3.12 -24.70
C TYR A 4 -6.86 4.19 -23.66
N ASP A 5 -5.56 4.28 -23.33
CA ASP A 5 -5.07 5.25 -22.35
C ASP A 5 -5.21 6.69 -22.84
N ARG A 6 -5.00 6.91 -24.14
CA ARG A 6 -5.18 8.24 -24.77
C ARG A 6 -6.64 8.67 -24.76
N GLU A 7 -7.56 7.73 -25.02
CA GLU A 7 -9.00 7.99 -24.98
C GLU A 7 -9.49 8.28 -23.55
N LEU A 8 -9.01 7.50 -22.57
CA LEU A 8 -9.29 7.73 -21.15
C LEU A 8 -8.74 9.08 -20.69
N ALA A 9 -7.50 9.40 -21.03
CA ALA A 9 -6.86 10.67 -20.68
C ALA A 9 -7.63 11.87 -21.25
N ALA A 10 -7.98 11.85 -22.54
CA ALA A 10 -8.73 12.92 -23.18
C ALA A 10 -10.11 13.12 -22.53
N ARG A 11 -10.79 12.03 -22.16
CA ARG A 11 -12.07 12.09 -21.45
C ARG A 11 -11.94 12.72 -20.06
N LEU A 12 -10.94 12.30 -19.29
CA LEU A 12 -10.68 12.83 -17.95
C LEU A 12 -10.29 14.31 -18.00
N GLU A 13 -9.44 14.70 -18.95
CA GLU A 13 -9.03 16.09 -19.15
C GLU A 13 -10.24 16.99 -19.42
N LYS A 14 -11.12 16.57 -20.33
CA LYS A 14 -12.36 17.30 -20.62
C LYS A 14 -13.23 17.44 -19.37
N GLN A 15 -13.46 16.34 -18.65
CA GLN A 15 -14.28 16.36 -17.43
C GLN A 15 -13.71 17.28 -16.35
N LEU A 16 -12.40 17.29 -16.14
CA LEU A 16 -11.74 18.17 -15.16
C LEU A 16 -11.80 19.65 -15.58
N ARG A 17 -11.67 19.95 -16.88
CA ARG A 17 -11.83 21.31 -17.42
C ARG A 17 -13.25 21.83 -17.29
N ASP A 18 -14.25 20.95 -17.36
CA ASP A 18 -15.66 21.30 -17.27
C ASP A 18 -16.17 21.33 -15.81
N TYR A 19 -15.49 20.63 -14.90
CA TYR A 19 -15.89 20.54 -13.49
C TYR A 19 -15.76 21.88 -12.77
N ARG A 20 -16.77 22.20 -11.96
CA ARG A 20 -16.83 23.43 -11.17
C ARG A 20 -17.14 23.09 -9.72
N VAL A 21 -16.48 23.80 -8.80
CA VAL A 21 -16.79 23.81 -7.36
C VAL A 21 -17.29 25.21 -7.05
N ASP A 22 -18.53 25.34 -6.56
CA ASP A 22 -19.17 26.63 -6.28
C ASP A 22 -19.13 27.61 -7.47
N GLY A 23 -19.29 27.09 -8.69
CA GLY A 23 -19.22 27.86 -9.94
C GLY A 23 -17.81 28.23 -10.41
N GLN A 24 -16.77 27.90 -9.64
CA GLN A 24 -15.36 28.18 -9.98
C GLN A 24 -14.64 26.93 -10.53
N PRO A 25 -13.63 27.10 -11.40
CA PRO A 25 -12.75 26.00 -11.81
C PRO A 25 -12.08 25.33 -10.60
N LEU A 26 -11.70 24.06 -10.75
CA LEU A 26 -10.95 23.33 -9.72
C LEU A 26 -9.66 24.09 -9.35
N PRO A 27 -9.45 24.44 -8.07
CA PRO A 27 -8.19 25.03 -7.65
C PRO A 27 -7.05 24.03 -7.84
N GLY A 28 -5.90 24.52 -8.34
CA GLY A 28 -4.68 23.70 -8.54
C GLY A 28 -4.52 23.05 -9.92
N VAL A 29 -5.53 23.06 -10.80
CA VAL A 29 -5.44 22.54 -12.19
C VAL A 29 -5.42 23.62 -13.26
N ALA A 30 -5.28 24.89 -12.86
CA ALA A 30 -5.28 26.02 -13.78
C ALA A 30 -4.09 26.01 -14.76
N SER A 31 -2.96 25.39 -14.38
CA SER A 31 -1.83 25.22 -15.29
C SER A 31 -2.00 23.95 -16.14
N PRO A 32 -1.70 24.01 -17.46
CA PRO A 32 -1.75 22.83 -18.32
C PRO A 32 -0.89 21.67 -17.79
N ALA A 33 0.28 21.97 -17.22
CA ALA A 33 1.17 20.96 -16.66
C ALA A 33 0.59 20.24 -15.43
N ALA A 34 -0.07 20.97 -14.53
CA ALA A 34 -0.73 20.37 -13.38
C ALA A 34 -1.92 19.50 -13.80
N LEU A 35 -2.71 19.96 -14.78
CA LEU A 35 -3.82 19.18 -15.33
C LEU A 35 -3.33 17.89 -15.99
N THR A 36 -2.30 17.96 -16.84
CA THR A 36 -1.71 16.77 -17.47
C THR A 36 -1.18 15.80 -16.42
N THR A 37 -0.48 16.30 -15.40
CA THR A 37 0.04 15.46 -14.30
C THR A 37 -1.10 14.76 -13.56
N LEU A 38 -2.18 15.49 -13.23
CA LEU A 38 -3.35 14.91 -12.56
C LEU A 38 -4.02 13.84 -13.43
N VAL A 39 -4.20 14.10 -14.72
CA VAL A 39 -4.78 13.13 -15.67
C VAL A 39 -3.92 11.86 -15.74
N GLU A 40 -2.60 12.00 -15.83
CA GLU A 40 -1.67 10.86 -15.83
C GLU A 40 -1.78 10.05 -14.53
N GLN A 41 -1.84 10.72 -13.37
CA GLN A 41 -2.04 10.05 -12.08
C GLN A 41 -3.39 9.32 -12.00
N MET A 42 -4.46 9.88 -12.57
CA MET A 42 -5.77 9.23 -12.63
C MET A 42 -5.78 8.02 -13.56
N VAL A 43 -5.15 8.10 -14.74
CA VAL A 43 -4.99 6.96 -15.66
C VAL A 43 -4.18 5.85 -14.98
N GLU A 44 -3.08 6.19 -14.31
CA GLU A 44 -2.27 5.24 -13.55
C GLU A 44 -3.07 4.59 -12.41
N SER A 45 -3.93 5.38 -11.73
CA SER A 45 -4.86 4.86 -10.71
C SER A 45 -5.84 3.82 -11.28
N VAL A 46 -6.44 4.11 -12.44
CA VAL A 46 -7.33 3.16 -13.15
C VAL A 46 -6.57 1.89 -13.52
N HIS A 47 -5.35 2.01 -14.05
CA HIS A 47 -4.51 0.86 -14.38
C HIS A 47 -4.17 0.01 -13.16
N ARG A 48 -3.91 0.61 -12.00
CA ARG A 48 -3.68 -0.12 -10.75
C ARG A 48 -4.90 -0.93 -10.35
N VAL A 49 -6.10 -0.36 -10.44
CA VAL A 49 -7.36 -1.08 -10.18
C VAL A 49 -7.57 -2.23 -11.17
N ASP A 50 -7.38 -1.98 -12.47
CA ASP A 50 -7.56 -2.99 -13.52
C ASP A 50 -6.49 -4.09 -13.49
N PHE A 51 -5.29 -3.78 -13.02
CA PHE A 51 -4.25 -4.76 -12.78
C PHE A 51 -4.65 -5.73 -11.67
N VAL A 52 -5.16 -5.21 -10.53
CA VAL A 52 -5.64 -6.04 -9.43
C VAL A 52 -6.82 -6.92 -9.88
N LYS A 53 -7.79 -6.36 -10.61
CA LYS A 53 -8.90 -7.14 -11.19
C LYS A 53 -8.38 -8.27 -12.08
N ARG A 54 -7.47 -7.98 -13.02
CA ARG A 54 -6.90 -8.99 -13.93
C ARG A 54 -6.10 -10.07 -13.22
N ILE A 55 -5.42 -9.76 -12.12
CA ILE A 55 -4.76 -10.78 -11.29
C ILE A 55 -5.79 -11.67 -10.62
N ARG A 56 -6.79 -11.07 -9.97
CA ARG A 56 -7.88 -11.80 -9.33
C ARG A 56 -8.62 -12.71 -10.31
N ASP A 57 -8.91 -12.22 -11.52
CA ASP A 57 -9.61 -13.01 -12.54
C ASP A 57 -8.75 -14.15 -13.12
N LYS A 58 -7.45 -14.18 -12.80
CA LYS A 58 -6.50 -15.26 -13.17
C LYS A 58 -5.94 -15.98 -11.94
N LYS A 59 -6.63 -15.89 -10.80
CA LYS A 59 -6.18 -16.45 -9.51
C LYS A 59 -5.82 -17.93 -9.58
N ASP A 60 -6.57 -18.72 -10.35
CA ASP A 60 -6.35 -20.18 -10.50
C ASP A 60 -5.04 -20.51 -11.24
N LYS A 61 -4.37 -19.51 -11.83
CA LYS A 61 -3.09 -19.65 -12.55
C LYS A 61 -1.91 -19.10 -11.74
N ILE A 62 -2.14 -18.69 -10.49
CA ILE A 62 -1.07 -18.19 -9.63
C ILE A 62 -0.34 -19.38 -9.02
N SER A 63 0.91 -19.59 -9.46
CA SER A 63 1.80 -20.58 -8.87
C SER A 63 2.16 -20.20 -7.43
N GLU A 64 2.19 -21.20 -6.55
CA GLU A 64 2.65 -21.09 -5.16
C GLU A 64 4.06 -20.51 -5.05
N ARG A 65 4.96 -20.77 -6.02
CA ARG A 65 6.30 -20.17 -6.06
C ARG A 65 6.31 -18.64 -5.96
N ARG A 66 5.18 -17.99 -6.26
CA ARG A 66 5.04 -16.53 -6.14
C ARG A 66 4.92 -16.04 -4.69
N THR A 67 4.75 -16.92 -3.71
CA THR A 67 4.61 -16.58 -2.29
C THR A 67 5.95 -16.53 -1.55
N ASP A 68 6.99 -17.22 -2.05
CA ASP A 68 8.32 -17.24 -1.44
C ASP A 68 9.16 -16.02 -1.85
N PRO A 69 9.49 -15.07 -0.94
CA PRO A 69 10.28 -13.89 -1.25
C PRO A 69 11.69 -14.16 -1.80
N LYS A 70 12.21 -15.39 -1.64
CA LYS A 70 13.52 -15.81 -2.13
C LYS A 70 13.46 -16.42 -3.53
N ASP A 71 12.27 -16.80 -3.99
CA ASP A 71 12.03 -17.32 -5.34
C ASP A 71 11.98 -16.18 -6.37
N ASP A 72 12.58 -16.38 -7.54
CA ASP A 72 12.63 -15.36 -8.60
C ASP A 72 11.24 -14.94 -9.10
N MET A 73 10.25 -15.83 -9.00
CA MET A 73 8.86 -15.59 -9.40
C MET A 73 8.05 -14.75 -8.41
N PHE A 74 8.57 -14.48 -7.22
CA PHE A 74 7.82 -13.74 -6.19
C PHE A 74 7.35 -12.36 -6.66
N GLU A 75 6.06 -12.14 -6.42
CA GLU A 75 5.34 -10.94 -6.81
C GLU A 75 4.29 -10.70 -5.73
N PRO A 76 4.40 -9.62 -4.93
CA PRO A 76 3.65 -9.46 -3.69
C PRO A 76 2.14 -9.40 -3.88
N ILE A 77 1.65 -8.81 -4.97
CA ILE A 77 0.21 -8.72 -5.21
C ILE A 77 -0.35 -10.11 -5.53
N ARG A 78 0.35 -10.89 -6.36
CA ARG A 78 -0.02 -12.29 -6.64
C ARG A 78 0.12 -13.18 -5.41
N ALA A 79 1.15 -12.99 -4.60
CA ALA A 79 1.33 -13.70 -3.33
C ALA A 79 0.14 -13.45 -2.39
N ALA A 80 -0.25 -12.20 -2.21
CA ALA A 80 -1.39 -11.83 -1.39
C ALA A 80 -2.71 -12.44 -1.90
N VAL A 81 -2.95 -12.42 -3.22
CA VAL A 81 -4.12 -13.09 -3.82
C VAL A 81 -4.07 -14.59 -3.58
N TRP A 82 -2.91 -15.24 -3.72
CA TRP A 82 -2.77 -16.66 -3.43
C TRP A 82 -3.12 -16.97 -1.97
N HIS A 83 -2.57 -16.22 -1.00
CA HIS A 83 -2.86 -16.42 0.42
C HIS A 83 -4.35 -16.19 0.74
N MET A 84 -4.96 -15.16 0.17
CA MET A 84 -6.39 -14.88 0.33
C MET A 84 -7.27 -16.06 -0.13
N GLU A 85 -6.95 -16.66 -1.28
CA GLU A 85 -7.70 -17.78 -1.83
C GLU A 85 -7.50 -19.10 -1.05
N HIS A 86 -6.42 -19.22 -0.29
CA HIS A 86 -6.15 -20.36 0.59
C HIS A 86 -6.55 -20.10 2.05
N GLY A 87 -7.36 -19.06 2.30
CA GLY A 87 -7.87 -18.74 3.64
C GLY A 87 -6.84 -18.13 4.59
N ASN A 88 -5.61 -17.88 4.13
CA ASN A 88 -4.57 -17.22 4.91
C ASN A 88 -4.69 -15.69 4.80
N ILE A 89 -5.81 -15.18 5.32
CA ILE A 89 -6.23 -13.79 5.15
C ILE A 89 -5.21 -12.83 5.78
N ASP A 90 -4.73 -13.13 6.98
CA ASP A 90 -3.78 -12.29 7.70
C ASP A 90 -2.45 -12.12 6.94
N GLU A 91 -1.93 -13.20 6.37
CA GLU A 91 -0.73 -13.16 5.54
C GLU A 91 -0.95 -12.33 4.27
N ALA A 92 -2.14 -12.43 3.66
CA ALA A 92 -2.48 -11.62 2.49
C ALA A 92 -2.45 -10.11 2.82
N PHE A 93 -3.06 -9.70 3.94
CA PHE A 93 -3.00 -8.31 4.39
C PHE A 93 -1.58 -7.87 4.72
N TRP A 94 -0.81 -8.73 5.38
CA TRP A 94 0.57 -8.45 5.73
C TRP A 94 1.45 -8.18 4.50
N ILE A 95 1.37 -9.03 3.48
CA ILE A 95 2.12 -8.84 2.23
C ILE A 95 1.69 -7.55 1.52
N VAL A 96 0.39 -7.24 1.50
CA VAL A 96 -0.10 -5.97 0.91
C VAL A 96 0.44 -4.77 1.69
N PHE A 97 0.44 -4.82 3.02
CA PHE A 97 0.99 -3.77 3.85
C PHE A 97 2.49 -3.57 3.60
N LEU A 98 3.27 -4.64 3.54
CA LEU A 98 4.70 -4.59 3.20
C LEU A 98 4.92 -4.04 1.79
N PHE A 99 4.07 -4.40 0.83
CA PHE A 99 4.11 -3.84 -0.52
C PHE A 99 3.88 -2.33 -0.55
N VAL A 100 2.88 -1.84 0.17
CA VAL A 100 2.62 -0.38 0.25
C VAL A 100 3.75 0.34 1.02
N THR A 101 4.30 -0.30 2.05
CA THR A 101 5.35 0.28 2.91
C THR A 101 6.71 0.34 2.21
N CYS A 102 7.10 -0.71 1.49
CA CYS A 102 8.38 -0.75 0.78
C CYS A 102 8.28 -0.12 -0.62
N GLY A 103 7.12 -0.29 -1.28
CA GLY A 103 6.90 0.09 -2.66
C GLY A 103 7.68 -0.77 -3.67
N ARG A 104 7.50 -0.46 -4.95
CA ARG A 104 8.30 -1.01 -6.05
C ARG A 104 9.30 0.04 -6.52
N ASN A 105 10.58 -0.32 -6.56
CA ASN A 105 11.62 0.51 -7.14
C ASN A 105 11.79 0.19 -8.63
N LEU A 106 12.08 1.21 -9.45
CA LEU A 106 12.28 1.04 -10.90
C LEU A 106 13.51 0.18 -11.25
N LYS A 107 14.58 0.26 -10.45
CA LYS A 107 15.83 -0.47 -10.70
C LYS A 107 15.87 -1.80 -9.96
N THR A 108 15.43 -1.84 -8.71
CA THR A 108 15.56 -3.03 -7.84
C THR A 108 14.26 -3.81 -7.69
N GLY A 109 13.18 -3.41 -8.36
CA GLY A 109 11.89 -4.09 -8.30
C GLY A 109 11.34 -4.15 -6.87
N TYR A 110 11.09 -5.37 -6.39
CA TYR A 110 10.64 -5.64 -5.02
C TYR A 110 11.78 -5.95 -4.04
N GLY A 111 13.02 -5.55 -4.36
CA GLY A 111 14.21 -5.93 -3.58
C GLY A 111 14.13 -5.59 -2.09
N LEU A 112 13.61 -4.41 -1.72
CA LEU A 112 13.43 -4.05 -0.31
C LEU A 112 12.39 -4.94 0.37
N LEU A 113 11.24 -5.16 -0.27
CA LEU A 113 10.18 -6.04 0.26
C LEU A 113 10.70 -7.46 0.45
N ARG A 114 11.38 -8.02 -0.55
CA ARG A 114 11.99 -9.36 -0.48
C ARG A 114 13.01 -9.46 0.65
N MET A 115 13.79 -8.40 0.90
CA MET A 115 14.71 -8.34 2.02
C MET A 115 13.97 -8.34 3.36
N VAL A 116 12.94 -7.50 3.52
CA VAL A 116 12.18 -7.41 4.77
C VAL A 116 11.38 -8.69 5.01
N TYR A 117 10.55 -9.10 4.05
CA TYR A 117 9.69 -10.27 4.18
C TYR A 117 10.49 -11.57 4.21
N GLY A 118 11.50 -11.71 3.33
CA GLY A 118 12.33 -12.91 3.25
C GLY A 118 13.48 -12.97 4.26
N ALA A 119 13.47 -12.12 5.29
CA ALA A 119 14.50 -12.08 6.33
C ALA A 119 15.94 -11.98 5.78
N PHE A 120 16.14 -11.12 4.78
CA PHE A 120 17.42 -10.88 4.11
C PHE A 120 18.07 -12.17 3.58
N LYS A 121 19.11 -12.67 4.26
CA LYS A 121 19.84 -13.90 3.89
C LYS A 121 19.59 -15.05 4.86
N ASP A 122 18.77 -14.82 5.89
CA ASP A 122 18.42 -15.86 6.85
C ASP A 122 17.47 -16.88 6.18
N GLN A 123 17.31 -18.06 6.79
CA GLN A 123 16.53 -19.15 6.17
C GLN A 123 15.02 -19.00 6.37
N PHE A 124 14.58 -18.24 7.37
CA PHE A 124 13.16 -18.03 7.66
C PHE A 124 12.54 -16.91 6.82
N VAL A 125 11.23 -16.71 6.99
CA VAL A 125 10.43 -15.61 6.41
C VAL A 125 9.69 -14.93 7.56
N TRP A 126 9.59 -13.61 7.50
CA TRP A 126 8.77 -12.81 8.41
C TRP A 126 7.30 -12.88 7.97
N THR A 127 6.69 -14.05 8.12
CA THR A 127 5.23 -14.21 8.00
C THR A 127 4.53 -13.39 9.07
N TRP A 128 3.24 -13.13 8.89
CA TRP A 128 2.43 -12.43 9.90
C TRP A 128 2.47 -13.16 11.25
N GLU A 129 2.36 -14.48 11.23
CA GLU A 129 2.45 -15.32 12.42
C GLU A 129 3.80 -15.18 13.12
N HIS A 130 4.91 -15.32 12.38
CA HIS A 130 6.25 -15.23 12.92
C HIS A 130 6.57 -13.81 13.41
N TYR A 131 6.15 -12.77 12.69
CA TYR A 131 6.33 -11.39 13.11
C TYR A 131 5.69 -11.12 14.49
N ASN A 132 4.57 -11.78 14.79
CA ASN A 132 3.83 -11.60 16.03
C ASN A 132 4.13 -12.64 17.12
N SER A 133 4.94 -13.67 16.85
CA SER A 133 5.24 -14.74 17.82
C SER A 133 6.18 -14.30 18.93
N GLU A 134 7.11 -13.40 18.61
CA GLU A 134 8.11 -12.88 19.56
C GLU A 134 8.01 -11.37 19.69
N LYS A 135 7.86 -10.90 20.94
CA LYS A 135 7.88 -9.47 21.24
C LYS A 135 9.23 -8.88 20.82
N ASP A 136 9.18 -7.84 19.99
CA ASP A 136 10.36 -7.12 19.48
C ASP A 136 11.33 -7.97 18.63
N GLY A 137 10.95 -9.20 18.25
CA GLY A 137 11.82 -10.12 17.48
C GLY A 137 12.30 -9.50 16.16
N PHE A 138 11.40 -8.83 15.42
CA PHE A 138 11.76 -8.10 14.21
C PHE A 138 12.71 -6.93 14.47
N THR A 139 12.52 -6.17 15.56
CA THR A 139 13.40 -5.04 15.90
C THR A 139 14.81 -5.55 16.18
N LEU A 140 14.94 -6.58 17.00
CA LEU A 140 16.24 -7.18 17.32
C LEU A 140 16.93 -7.70 16.06
N TRP A 141 16.20 -8.46 15.23
CA TRP A 141 16.71 -8.96 13.95
C TRP A 141 17.15 -7.85 13.01
N LEU A 142 16.32 -6.81 12.82
CA LEU A 142 16.62 -5.73 11.90
C LEU A 142 17.88 -4.99 12.32
N HIS A 143 18.01 -4.66 13.61
CA HIS A 143 19.18 -3.94 14.13
C HIS A 143 20.46 -4.78 14.06
N ASP A 144 20.37 -6.09 14.30
CA ASP A 144 21.50 -7.02 14.17
C ASP A 144 21.95 -7.16 12.71
N ARG A 145 21.01 -7.20 11.76
CA ARG A 145 21.31 -7.32 10.32
C ARG A 145 21.60 -5.99 9.63
N LEU A 146 21.27 -4.85 10.25
CA LEU A 146 21.36 -3.52 9.65
C LEU A 146 22.74 -3.23 9.05
N PRO A 147 23.88 -3.51 9.73
CA PRO A 147 25.19 -3.24 9.15
C PRO A 147 25.48 -4.02 7.85
N ALA A 148 24.95 -5.24 7.73
CA ALA A 148 25.08 -6.04 6.52
C ALA A 148 24.14 -5.54 5.41
N ILE A 149 22.90 -5.17 5.76
CA ILE A 149 21.92 -4.60 4.84
C ILE A 149 22.44 -3.28 4.25
N GLU A 150 23.07 -2.43 5.07
CA GLU A 150 23.60 -1.13 4.63
C GLU A 150 24.74 -1.24 3.62
N LYS A 151 25.59 -2.26 3.74
CA LYS A 151 26.63 -2.57 2.72
C LYS A 151 26.02 -2.87 1.36
N GLU A 152 24.81 -3.42 1.33
CA GLU A 152 24.07 -3.76 0.12
C GLU A 152 22.90 -2.78 -0.17
N LYS A 153 22.87 -1.59 0.46
CA LYS A 153 21.75 -0.63 0.36
C LYS A 153 21.34 -0.28 -1.06
N ALA A 154 22.26 -0.37 -2.02
CA ALA A 154 21.97 -0.12 -3.44
C ALA A 154 20.91 -1.08 -4.00
N ARG A 155 20.78 -2.29 -3.43
CA ARG A 155 19.79 -3.32 -3.78
C ARG A 155 18.45 -3.14 -3.07
N PHE A 156 18.44 -2.43 -1.93
CA PHE A 156 17.30 -2.28 -1.04
C PHE A 156 16.80 -0.84 -1.03
N LYS A 157 16.22 -0.42 -2.15
CA LYS A 157 15.66 0.92 -2.31
C LYS A 157 14.16 0.90 -2.14
N PHE A 158 13.64 1.88 -1.40
CA PHE A 158 12.21 2.19 -1.38
C PHE A 158 11.70 2.56 -2.78
N GLY A 159 10.40 2.37 -3.00
CA GLY A 159 9.71 2.92 -4.16
C GLY A 159 9.71 4.45 -4.17
N ASN A 160 9.47 5.05 -5.33
CA ASN A 160 9.60 6.51 -5.54
C ASN A 160 8.79 7.36 -4.54
N HIS A 161 7.60 6.90 -4.13
CA HIS A 161 6.75 7.60 -3.16
C HIS A 161 7.29 7.57 -1.72
N ARG A 162 8.37 6.82 -1.45
CA ARG A 162 9.01 6.65 -0.13
C ARG A 162 10.54 6.73 -0.19
N GLN A 163 11.10 7.34 -1.24
CA GLN A 163 12.56 7.36 -1.47
C GLN A 163 13.40 8.04 -0.37
N TYR A 164 12.76 8.79 0.55
CA TYR A 164 13.39 9.47 1.67
C TYR A 164 13.21 8.74 3.01
N GLU A 165 12.58 7.56 3.02
CA GLU A 165 12.46 6.74 4.23
C GLU A 165 13.75 5.98 4.53
N SER A 166 13.98 5.70 5.81
CA SER A 166 15.13 4.92 6.28
C SER A 166 14.71 3.49 6.60
N ILE A 167 15.55 2.52 6.22
CA ILE A 167 15.38 1.10 6.58
C ILE A 167 15.37 0.93 8.10
N SER A 168 16.20 1.70 8.83
CA SER A 168 16.29 1.67 10.30
C SER A 168 15.04 2.17 11.03
N GLN A 169 14.00 2.58 10.30
CA GLN A 169 12.73 3.03 10.88
C GLN A 169 11.59 2.07 10.54
N LEU A 170 11.86 0.99 9.80
CA LEU A 170 10.85 0.02 9.40
C LEU A 170 10.26 -0.71 10.61
N ASP A 171 11.04 -0.96 11.65
CA ASP A 171 10.55 -1.61 12.86
C ASP A 171 9.43 -0.80 13.53
N ASN A 172 9.57 0.53 13.62
CA ASN A 172 8.54 1.42 14.15
C ASN A 172 7.24 1.37 13.32
N VAL A 173 7.38 1.39 11.99
CA VAL A 173 6.25 1.33 11.05
C VAL A 173 5.52 -0.01 11.16
N LEU A 174 6.25 -1.12 11.19
CA LEU A 174 5.67 -2.46 11.29
C LEU A 174 5.05 -2.71 12.66
N ARG A 175 5.69 -2.23 13.73
CA ARG A 175 5.16 -2.33 15.11
C ARG A 175 3.88 -1.53 15.28
N SER A 176 3.84 -0.29 14.78
CA SER A 176 2.62 0.54 14.82
C SER A 176 1.49 -0.05 13.97
N TYR A 177 1.81 -0.69 12.83
CA TYR A 177 0.83 -1.44 12.05
C TYR A 177 0.25 -2.62 12.82
N ALA A 178 1.10 -3.47 13.41
CA ALA A 178 0.61 -4.59 14.20
C ALA A 178 -0.24 -4.10 15.38
N GLY A 179 0.18 -3.01 16.04
CA GLY A 179 -0.61 -2.35 17.07
C GLY A 179 -1.98 -1.88 16.57
N TRP A 180 -2.06 -1.32 15.36
CA TRP A 180 -3.31 -0.90 14.73
C TRP A 180 -4.22 -2.07 14.37
N VAL A 181 -3.68 -3.20 13.93
CA VAL A 181 -4.45 -4.45 13.71
C VAL A 181 -5.12 -4.92 15.01
N GLY A 182 -4.50 -4.60 16.15
CA GLY A 182 -5.07 -4.84 17.47
C GLY A 182 -4.46 -6.05 18.17
N PRO A 183 -4.92 -6.34 19.40
CA PRO A 183 -4.29 -7.33 20.29
C PRO A 183 -4.43 -8.77 19.80
N GLU A 184 -5.52 -9.09 19.10
CA GLU A 184 -5.76 -10.43 18.56
C GLU A 184 -4.88 -10.78 17.37
N ARG A 185 -4.17 -9.78 16.80
CA ARG A 185 -3.35 -9.94 15.59
C ARG A 185 -4.14 -10.57 14.43
N SER A 186 -5.44 -10.29 14.33
CA SER A 186 -6.28 -10.77 13.23
C SER A 186 -6.94 -9.60 12.50
N HIS A 187 -6.69 -9.50 11.20
CA HIS A 187 -7.33 -8.53 10.32
C HIS A 187 -8.82 -8.85 10.17
N VAL A 188 -9.21 -10.11 10.26
CA VAL A 188 -10.63 -10.51 10.23
C VAL A 188 -11.35 -9.93 11.43
N THR A 189 -10.86 -10.18 12.66
CA THR A 189 -11.44 -9.58 13.87
C THR A 189 -11.41 -8.05 13.81
N MET A 190 -10.29 -7.46 13.36
CA MET A 190 -10.20 -6.00 13.22
C MET A 190 -11.33 -5.46 12.32
N ILE A 191 -11.52 -6.06 11.13
CA ILE A 191 -12.55 -5.62 10.18
C ILE A 191 -13.95 -5.86 10.75
N GLU A 192 -14.20 -6.99 11.40
CA GLU A 192 -15.49 -7.29 12.02
C GLU A 192 -15.84 -6.32 13.14
N SER A 193 -14.88 -6.00 14.01
CA SER A 193 -15.06 -5.01 15.07
C SER A 193 -15.41 -3.62 14.50
N MET A 194 -14.78 -3.23 13.38
CA MET A 194 -15.07 -1.95 12.73
C MET A 194 -16.43 -1.96 12.01
N LYS A 195 -16.82 -3.08 11.37
CA LYS A 195 -18.16 -3.25 10.80
C LYS A 195 -19.25 -3.14 11.87
N ALA A 196 -19.00 -3.62 13.08
CA ALA A 196 -19.94 -3.44 14.18
C ALA A 196 -20.16 -1.96 14.56
N VAL A 197 -19.18 -1.08 14.27
CA VAL A 197 -19.26 0.36 14.56
C VAL A 197 -19.93 1.15 13.43
N VAL A 198 -19.55 0.90 12.16
CA VAL A 198 -19.99 1.73 11.02
C VAL A 198 -20.99 1.04 10.09
N GLY A 199 -21.33 -0.21 10.37
CA GLY A 199 -22.18 -1.04 9.53
C GLY A 199 -21.44 -1.65 8.33
N ASN A 200 -22.23 -2.23 7.42
CA ASN A 200 -21.73 -3.01 6.28
C ASN A 200 -21.54 -2.20 4.98
N ASP A 201 -21.68 -0.88 5.00
CA ASP A 201 -21.40 -0.06 3.81
C ASP A 201 -19.89 -0.05 3.54
N PRO A 202 -19.41 -0.60 2.40
CA PRO A 202 -17.99 -0.66 2.08
C PRO A 202 -17.31 0.71 2.01
N ARG A 203 -18.03 1.77 1.62
CA ARG A 203 -17.48 3.14 1.55
C ARG A 203 -17.27 3.69 2.95
N MET A 204 -18.23 3.48 3.85
CA MET A 204 -18.13 3.91 5.25
C MET A 204 -17.05 3.12 5.99
N LEU A 205 -16.98 1.80 5.76
CA LEU A 205 -15.93 0.95 6.31
C LEU A 205 -14.54 1.38 5.83
N PHE A 206 -14.36 1.61 4.53
CA PHE A 206 -13.10 2.10 3.98
C PHE A 206 -12.72 3.47 4.56
N ALA A 207 -13.66 4.42 4.62
CA ALA A 207 -13.42 5.74 5.18
C ALA A 207 -13.01 5.67 6.66
N HIS A 208 -13.64 4.78 7.42
CA HIS A 208 -13.30 4.54 8.82
C HIS A 208 -11.92 3.89 8.99
N LEU A 209 -11.64 2.82 8.25
CA LEU A 209 -10.32 2.17 8.21
C LEU A 209 -9.22 3.17 7.86
N TYR A 210 -9.42 3.94 6.78
CA TYR A 210 -8.47 4.95 6.33
C TYR A 210 -8.21 6.03 7.41
N LYS A 211 -9.26 6.46 8.11
CA LYS A 211 -9.14 7.45 9.19
C LYS A 211 -8.40 6.90 10.42
N THR A 212 -8.66 5.65 10.81
CA THR A 212 -8.02 5.05 12.00
C THR A 212 -6.57 4.63 11.74
N MET A 213 -6.23 4.34 10.49
CA MET A 213 -4.87 4.01 10.05
C MET A 213 -3.86 5.16 10.25
N ASN A 214 -4.31 6.37 10.62
CA ASN A 214 -3.44 7.43 11.12
C ASN A 214 -2.59 7.03 12.33
N ALA A 215 -2.97 5.95 13.03
CA ALA A 215 -2.15 5.37 14.11
C ALA A 215 -0.86 4.71 13.61
N VAL A 216 -0.77 4.35 12.32
CA VAL A 216 0.41 3.71 11.74
C VAL A 216 1.44 4.78 11.38
N GLU A 217 2.64 4.65 11.95
CA GLU A 217 3.68 5.65 11.77
C GLU A 217 4.08 5.82 10.30
N ARG A 218 4.24 7.09 9.89
CA ARG A 218 4.69 7.50 8.54
C ARG A 218 3.82 7.00 7.38
N PHE A 219 2.66 6.40 7.68
CA PHE A 219 1.64 6.08 6.71
C PHE A 219 0.78 7.33 6.43
N GLY A 220 1.30 8.31 5.67
CA GLY A 220 0.41 9.40 5.21
C GLY A 220 0.99 10.78 4.88
N ARG A 221 2.30 11.01 4.77
CA ARG A 221 2.76 12.38 4.52
C ARG A 221 2.66 12.84 3.05
N LEU A 222 2.67 11.92 2.08
CA LEU A 222 2.45 12.21 0.65
C LEU A 222 1.09 11.76 0.11
N GLY A 223 0.28 11.05 0.90
CA GLY A 223 -1.10 10.66 0.54
C GLY A 223 -2.18 11.63 1.02
N ARG A 224 -1.81 12.71 1.74
CA ARG A 224 -2.76 13.61 2.44
C ARG A 224 -3.18 14.87 1.68
N VAL A 225 -2.63 15.16 0.51
CA VAL A 225 -2.88 16.48 -0.12
C VAL A 225 -4.31 16.60 -0.72
N HIS A 226 -5.18 15.59 -0.67
CA HIS A 226 -6.45 15.62 -1.43
C HIS A 226 -7.78 15.45 -0.67
N THR A 227 -7.85 15.46 0.66
CA THR A 227 -9.15 15.21 1.34
C THR A 227 -9.55 16.14 2.48
N ASN A 228 -8.74 17.13 2.88
CA ASN A 228 -9.04 17.92 4.09
C ASN A 228 -9.64 19.33 3.87
N GLU A 229 -9.97 19.74 2.65
CA GLU A 229 -10.67 21.02 2.40
C GLU A 229 -12.19 20.91 2.24
N GLY A 230 -12.76 19.71 2.11
CA GLY A 230 -14.20 19.54 1.86
C GLY A 230 -15.12 19.49 3.08
N LEU A 231 -14.60 19.42 4.31
CA LEU A 231 -15.42 19.16 5.52
C LEU A 231 -15.39 20.28 6.58
N ARG A 232 -14.87 21.48 6.24
CA ARG A 232 -14.80 22.62 7.17
C ARG A 232 -15.82 23.73 6.93
N ARG A 233 -16.82 23.56 6.04
CA ARG A 233 -17.80 24.62 5.72
C ARG A 233 -19.28 24.24 5.79
N SER A 234 -19.65 23.28 6.64
CA SER A 234 -21.08 23.00 6.93
C SER A 234 -21.39 23.05 8.43
N GLY A 235 -20.78 23.97 9.15
CA GLY A 235 -21.00 24.10 10.59
C GLY A 235 -20.57 25.45 11.17
N GLN A 236 -20.96 26.56 10.56
CA GLN A 236 -21.17 27.83 11.25
C GLN A 236 -22.38 28.54 10.60
N SER A 237 -23.24 29.07 11.47
CA SER A 237 -24.54 29.73 11.27
C SER A 237 -24.70 30.60 10.02
#